data_AF-A0A958HZ59-F1
#
_entry.id   AF-A0A958HZ59-F1
#
_cell.length_a   1.000
_cell.length_b   1.000
_cell.length_c   1.000
_cell.angle_alpha   90.00
_cell.angle_beta   90.00
_cell.angle_gamma   90.00
#
_symmetry.space_group_name_H-M   'P 1'
#
loop_
_entity.id
_entity.type
_entity.pdbx_description
1 polymer ?
#
loop_
_entity_poly.entity_id
_entity_poly.type
_entity_poly.pdbx_seq_one_letter_code
_entity_poly.pdbx_strand_id
1 'polypeptide(L)'
;MRFRLLIAMIVAGMCISVAAKEKPGKQSLQKGATIGLVDTMAINNIFLPYQNDGSTAENAQAYFPNPGIPVPLSYNQSFLYQGGIAATGYINGQLRASWMAKASLIQEFQPGKWGTNPDDSDARFYVVNKSDAPGSRAYIDWQKAVELGASFKDMDGDGVYDPNIDVPDILGDRTSWTVYNDGTDISVRTDGLQTQPLGLEVHQQVFAFARDNELGNVVFLRYRMINVTENDIDSLIFSIWTDPDIGEATDDLIGSDIELSLGYCYNNGDDNDGTGPYGSNPPAFGVDFFQGPIVSSPGDTAYRFLGPQFGVDTIPDFRNLPLTSFTFYNNDPSGQTQFPSPGNNVVIARRYQVGGVDGNGNPINPELYGVGGTAGTAPQYFYSGDPATGEGWLDNTEADKRFMVNTGPFRLAASDTQDIVVAYVVGQLQQNGNSSANVAELKRIDATAQSIYDGNFFVAGPPPPPHVDVRTFDDRIELIIDLERNGTLYHDEIDGIDNRQMFEGINIYQFNSPQTTLRANNGQLNRQLLASFDV
;
A
#
# COMPACT_ATOMS: atom_id res chain seq x y z
N MET A 1 -30.80 43.13 90.37
CA MET A 1 -31.04 44.32 89.54
C MET A 1 -30.43 44.05 88.15
N ARG A 2 -31.26 44.14 87.10
CA ARG A 2 -30.94 44.10 85.64
C ARG A 2 -30.54 42.76 84.98
N PHE A 3 -31.45 42.31 84.11
CA PHE A 3 -31.25 41.43 82.94
C PHE A 3 -30.38 42.10 81.86
N ARG A 4 -29.70 41.28 81.03
CA ARG A 4 -29.41 41.44 79.58
C ARG A 4 -28.65 40.18 79.11
N LEU A 5 -29.30 39.17 78.54
CA LEU A 5 -29.70 38.93 77.13
C LEU A 5 -28.52 38.60 76.18
N LEU A 6 -28.63 37.41 75.58
CA LEU A 6 -27.83 36.77 74.52
C LEU A 6 -27.36 37.70 73.39
N ILE A 7 -26.18 37.43 72.84
CA ILE A 7 -25.96 37.30 71.39
C ILE A 7 -24.98 36.13 71.16
N ALA A 8 -25.46 35.08 70.48
CA ALA A 8 -24.62 34.06 69.88
C ALA A 8 -24.10 34.61 68.53
N MET A 9 -22.79 34.63 68.35
CA MET A 9 -22.15 34.90 67.06
C MET A 9 -21.37 33.63 66.68
N ILE A 10 -21.88 32.91 65.69
CA ILE A 10 -21.20 31.77 65.07
C ILE A 10 -20.08 32.35 64.22
N VAL A 11 -18.83 32.12 64.61
CA VAL A 11 -17.66 32.34 63.76
C VAL A 11 -17.18 30.96 63.32
N ALA A 12 -17.45 30.62 62.07
CA ALA A 12 -16.88 29.45 61.42
C ALA A 12 -15.36 29.66 61.26
N GLY A 13 -14.57 28.87 61.98
CA GLY A 13 -13.13 28.82 61.81
C GLY A 13 -12.78 28.13 60.48
N MET A 14 -12.46 28.92 59.45
CA MET A 14 -11.73 28.44 58.28
C MET A 14 -10.32 28.05 58.73
N CYS A 15 -10.06 26.75 58.86
CA CYS A 15 -8.70 26.23 58.87
C CYS A 15 -8.15 26.33 57.45
N ILE A 16 -7.26 27.29 57.21
CA ILE A 16 -6.47 27.34 55.98
C ILE A 16 -5.40 26.24 56.11
N SER A 17 -5.64 25.10 55.48
CA SER A 17 -4.57 24.15 55.18
C SER A 17 -3.65 24.78 54.16
N VAL A 18 -2.43 25.11 54.57
CA VAL A 18 -1.36 25.45 53.64
C VAL A 18 -0.94 24.14 52.97
N ALA A 19 -1.59 23.82 51.85
CA ALA A 19 -1.13 22.78 50.96
C ALA A 19 0.20 23.24 50.33
N ALA A 20 1.26 22.47 50.57
CA ALA A 20 2.51 22.62 49.84
C ALA A 20 2.19 22.51 48.35
N LYS A 21 2.54 23.54 47.58
CA LYS A 21 2.44 23.54 46.12
C LYS A 21 3.33 22.40 45.61
N GLU A 22 2.72 21.34 45.08
CA GLU A 22 3.46 20.29 44.40
C GLU A 22 4.35 20.96 43.34
N LYS A 23 5.63 20.54 43.30
CA LYS A 23 6.51 20.89 42.20
C LYS A 23 5.79 20.44 40.91
N PRO A 24 5.76 21.25 39.84
CA PRO A 24 5.24 20.77 38.58
C PRO A 24 6.02 19.51 38.22
N GLY A 25 5.31 18.39 38.15
CA GLY A 25 5.89 17.13 37.71
C GLY A 25 6.57 17.38 36.37
N LYS A 26 7.79 16.87 36.20
CA LYS A 26 8.39 16.80 34.87
C LYS A 26 7.37 16.05 33.99
N GLN A 27 6.71 16.76 33.08
CA GLN A 27 6.11 16.13 31.92
C GLN A 27 7.29 15.56 31.15
N SER A 28 7.62 14.28 31.41
CA SER A 28 8.43 13.53 30.46
C SER A 28 7.62 13.50 29.17
N LEU A 29 8.18 14.05 28.10
CA LEU A 29 7.70 13.77 26.75
C LEU A 29 7.58 12.25 26.65
N GLN A 30 6.37 11.73 26.49
CA GLN A 30 6.22 10.31 26.21
C GLN A 30 6.92 10.06 24.86
N LYS A 31 7.78 9.05 24.83
CA LYS A 31 8.36 8.56 23.58
C LYS A 31 7.19 8.22 22.65
N GLY A 32 7.18 8.75 21.43
CA GLY A 32 6.16 8.38 20.44
C GLY A 32 6.17 6.86 20.24
N ALA A 33 5.00 6.26 20.03
CA ALA A 33 4.90 4.84 19.72
C ALA A 33 5.66 4.56 18.42
N THR A 34 6.55 3.57 18.44
CA THR A 34 7.26 3.12 17.23
C THR A 34 6.53 1.94 16.59
N ILE A 35 5.88 1.09 17.39
CA ILE A 35 4.97 0.07 16.88
C ILE A 35 3.74 0.73 16.23
N GLY A 36 3.43 0.33 15.00
CA GLY A 36 2.31 0.87 14.22
C GLY A 36 2.55 2.31 13.76
N LEU A 37 3.80 2.71 13.56
CA LEU A 37 4.11 4.00 12.95
C LEU A 37 3.51 4.03 11.55
N VAL A 38 2.80 5.11 11.21
CA VAL A 38 2.15 5.29 9.90
C VAL A 38 2.95 6.26 9.05
N ASP A 39 3.15 5.89 7.79
CA ASP A 39 3.48 6.81 6.70
C ASP A 39 2.39 6.74 5.63
N THR A 40 2.36 7.68 4.68
CA THR A 40 1.25 7.78 3.73
C THR A 40 1.72 8.17 2.34
N MET A 41 1.31 7.39 1.34
CA MET A 41 1.42 7.78 -0.06
C MET A 41 0.23 8.68 -0.42
N ALA A 42 0.52 9.93 -0.78
CA ALA A 42 -0.49 10.94 -1.11
C ALA A 42 0.02 11.94 -2.17
N ILE A 43 0.91 11.48 -3.06
CA ILE A 43 1.49 12.31 -4.14
C ILE A 43 0.74 12.17 -5.47
N ASN A 44 -0.19 11.22 -5.57
CA ASN A 44 -1.03 10.97 -6.74
C ASN A 44 -2.51 10.88 -6.36
N ASN A 45 -3.36 10.24 -7.17
CA ASN A 45 -4.80 10.17 -6.92
C ASN A 45 -5.18 9.20 -5.80
N ILE A 46 -4.25 8.35 -5.37
CA ILE A 46 -4.45 7.41 -4.26
C ILE A 46 -3.93 8.05 -2.97
N PHE A 47 -4.76 8.01 -1.93
CA PHE A 47 -4.32 8.20 -0.55
C PHE A 47 -4.21 6.82 0.09
N LEU A 48 -2.99 6.38 0.41
CA LEU A 48 -2.72 5.05 0.99
C LEU A 48 -1.84 5.19 2.23
N PRO A 49 -2.39 5.07 3.45
CA PRO A 49 -1.60 4.92 4.66
C PRO A 49 -1.05 3.49 4.77
N TYR A 50 0.13 3.34 5.34
CA TYR A 50 0.76 2.04 5.61
C TYR A 50 1.62 2.10 6.87
N GLN A 51 1.75 0.96 7.55
CA GLN A 51 2.46 0.85 8.81
C GLN A 51 3.79 0.10 8.66
N ASN A 52 4.69 0.37 9.60
CA ASN A 52 6.02 -0.23 9.67
C ASN A 52 6.02 -1.70 10.12
N ASP A 53 4.91 -2.41 9.99
CA ASP A 53 4.75 -3.85 10.22
C ASP A 53 4.19 -4.59 9.00
N GLY A 54 4.05 -3.89 7.86
CA GLY A 54 3.57 -4.45 6.60
C GLY A 54 2.07 -4.32 6.38
N SER A 55 1.30 -3.73 7.31
CA SER A 55 -0.12 -3.43 7.06
C SER A 55 -0.31 -2.18 6.18
N THR A 56 -1.39 -2.17 5.40
CA THR A 56 -1.85 -1.02 4.61
C THR A 56 -3.29 -0.67 4.96
N ALA A 57 -3.68 0.59 4.79
CA ALA A 57 -5.07 1.06 4.75
C ALA A 57 -5.95 0.90 6.00
N GLU A 58 -5.40 0.79 7.22
CA GLU A 58 -6.18 0.44 8.41
C GLU A 58 -7.48 1.22 8.65
N ASN A 59 -8.58 0.49 8.92
CA ASN A 59 -9.89 1.03 9.26
C ASN A 59 -10.44 1.98 8.17
N ALA A 60 -10.43 1.53 6.92
CA ALA A 60 -10.97 2.28 5.77
C ALA A 60 -10.32 3.66 5.60
N GLN A 61 -9.00 3.72 5.78
CA GLN A 61 -8.24 4.96 5.65
C GLN A 61 -7.58 5.15 4.28
N ALA A 62 -7.76 4.21 3.34
CA ALA A 62 -7.28 4.37 1.98
C ALA A 62 -8.38 4.90 1.07
N TYR A 63 -8.16 6.07 0.48
CA TYR A 63 -9.21 6.81 -0.24
C TYR A 63 -8.86 7.02 -1.72
N PHE A 64 -9.89 6.90 -2.56
CA PHE A 64 -9.86 7.29 -3.96
C PHE A 64 -11.01 8.28 -4.21
N PRO A 65 -10.73 9.54 -4.56
CA PRO A 65 -11.76 10.58 -4.59
C PRO A 65 -12.60 10.53 -5.86
N ASN A 66 -13.93 10.56 -5.70
CA ASN A 66 -14.87 10.59 -6.81
C ASN A 66 -14.83 11.95 -7.56
N PRO A 67 -14.65 11.97 -8.89
CA PRO A 67 -14.73 13.20 -9.68
C PRO A 67 -16.06 13.94 -9.50
N GLY A 68 -15.99 15.22 -9.13
CA GLY A 68 -17.17 16.12 -9.13
C GLY A 68 -18.04 16.11 -7.87
N ILE A 69 -17.72 15.31 -6.84
CA ILE A 69 -18.38 15.39 -5.52
C ILE A 69 -17.58 16.33 -4.60
N PRO A 70 -18.12 17.50 -4.19
CA PRO A 70 -17.49 18.34 -3.18
C PRO A 70 -17.54 17.68 -1.81
N VAL A 71 -16.44 17.84 -1.09
CA VAL A 71 -16.04 17.02 0.04
C VAL A 71 -16.24 17.83 1.33
N PRO A 72 -16.74 17.24 2.44
CA PRO A 72 -15.82 16.71 3.44
C PRO A 72 -15.73 15.21 3.22
N LEU A 73 -14.51 14.64 3.29
CA LEU A 73 -14.30 13.22 3.01
C LEU A 73 -15.00 12.59 4.20
N SER A 74 -16.23 12.12 3.99
CA SER A 74 -16.75 11.14 4.90
C SER A 74 -15.75 10.00 4.86
N TYR A 75 -15.54 9.38 6.01
CA TYR A 75 -14.80 8.12 6.18
C TYR A 75 -15.20 7.01 5.19
N ASN A 76 -16.17 7.26 4.32
CA ASN A 76 -16.86 6.28 3.52
C ASN A 76 -16.17 6.06 2.15
N GLN A 77 -15.43 7.01 1.55
CA GLN A 77 -14.85 6.87 0.17
C GLN A 77 -13.61 5.97 0.15
N SER A 78 -13.67 4.87 0.89
CA SER A 78 -12.61 3.89 0.98
C SER A 78 -12.62 3.00 -0.25
N PHE A 79 -11.46 2.62 -0.77
CA PHE A 79 -11.35 1.52 -1.74
C PHE A 79 -10.72 0.27 -1.12
N LEU A 80 -10.23 0.37 0.12
CA LEU A 80 -9.52 -0.69 0.83
C LEU A 80 -9.68 -0.46 2.34
N TYR A 81 -10.34 -1.39 3.03
CA TYR A 81 -10.52 -1.32 4.49
C TYR A 81 -9.24 -1.68 5.23
N GLN A 82 -8.52 -2.68 4.74
CA GLN A 82 -7.21 -3.07 5.24
C GLN A 82 -6.49 -3.94 4.21
N GLY A 83 -5.17 -3.83 4.14
CA GLY A 83 -4.33 -4.79 3.42
C GLY A 83 -3.11 -5.18 4.25
N GLY A 84 -2.36 -6.13 3.73
CA GLY A 84 -1.09 -6.57 4.30
C GLY A 84 -0.51 -7.76 3.56
N ILE A 85 0.45 -8.42 4.19
CA ILE A 85 1.17 -9.55 3.59
C ILE A 85 0.90 -10.85 4.33
N ALA A 86 1.08 -11.96 3.63
CA ALA A 86 0.90 -13.30 4.19
C ALA A 86 1.92 -14.28 3.60
N ALA A 87 2.41 -15.19 4.43
CA ALA A 87 3.33 -16.23 4.02
C ALA A 87 3.03 -17.57 4.72
N THR A 88 3.15 -18.67 3.99
CA THR A 88 3.21 -20.04 4.54
C THR A 88 4.33 -20.82 3.89
N GLY A 89 4.99 -21.69 4.65
CA GLY A 89 6.06 -22.55 4.15
C GLY A 89 6.36 -23.69 5.10
N TYR A 90 7.31 -24.54 4.71
CA TYR A 90 7.74 -25.68 5.51
C TYR A 90 9.18 -25.51 5.95
N ILE A 91 9.44 -25.66 7.25
CA ILE A 91 10.79 -25.69 7.81
C ILE A 91 10.98 -27.04 8.47
N ASN A 92 11.94 -27.83 7.99
CA ASN A 92 12.17 -29.21 8.47
C ASN A 92 10.89 -30.06 8.45
N GLY A 93 10.06 -29.90 7.42
CA GLY A 93 8.78 -30.59 7.26
C GLY A 93 7.62 -30.06 8.11
N GLN A 94 7.82 -29.07 8.97
CA GLN A 94 6.76 -28.44 9.76
C GLN A 94 6.17 -27.24 9.02
N LEU A 95 4.85 -27.23 8.84
CA LEU A 95 4.14 -26.07 8.31
C LEU A 95 4.22 -24.90 9.29
N ARG A 96 4.62 -23.73 8.78
CA ARG A 96 4.67 -22.46 9.50
C ARG A 96 4.04 -21.37 8.64
N ALA A 97 3.56 -20.33 9.31
CA ALA A 97 2.93 -19.20 8.68
C ALA A 97 3.19 -17.91 9.45
N SER A 98 3.13 -16.81 8.73
CA SER A 98 3.09 -15.46 9.31
C SER A 98 2.28 -14.55 8.42
N TRP A 99 1.19 -14.02 8.96
CA TRP A 99 0.27 -13.12 8.26
C TRP A 99 0.17 -11.78 9.00
N MET A 100 0.02 -10.71 8.23
CA MET A 100 -0.36 -9.37 8.69
C MET A 100 -1.74 -9.02 8.11
N ALA A 101 -2.79 -9.54 8.74
CA ALA A 101 -4.19 -9.40 8.35
C ALA A 101 -5.01 -8.94 9.57
N LYS A 102 -4.84 -7.67 9.96
CA LYS A 102 -5.38 -7.08 11.19
C LYS A 102 -6.90 -7.18 11.30
N ALA A 103 -7.66 -7.01 10.22
CA ALA A 103 -9.11 -7.14 10.20
C ALA A 103 -9.58 -8.60 10.34
N SER A 104 -8.71 -9.57 10.06
CA SER A 104 -8.90 -10.98 10.42
C SER A 104 -8.31 -11.34 11.79
N LEU A 105 -7.87 -10.36 12.57
CA LEU A 105 -7.24 -10.51 13.89
C LEU A 105 -5.92 -11.29 13.86
N ILE A 106 -5.21 -11.32 12.73
CA ILE A 106 -3.92 -12.01 12.62
C ILE A 106 -2.79 -10.98 12.45
N GLN A 107 -1.87 -10.93 13.41
CA GLN A 107 -0.78 -9.94 13.47
C GLN A 107 0.53 -10.63 13.87
N GLU A 108 1.27 -11.13 12.88
CA GLU A 108 2.46 -11.96 13.12
C GLU A 108 3.78 -11.31 12.70
N PHE A 109 3.73 -10.09 12.18
CA PHE A 109 4.90 -9.26 11.91
C PHE A 109 5.04 -8.14 12.94
N GLN A 110 6.27 -7.69 13.15
CA GLN A 110 6.62 -6.58 14.04
C GLN A 110 7.68 -5.69 13.39
N PRO A 111 7.76 -4.39 13.76
CA PRO A 111 8.73 -3.48 13.19
C PRO A 111 10.19 -3.84 13.49
N GLY A 112 11.08 -3.40 12.62
CA GLY A 112 12.52 -3.50 12.78
C GLY A 112 13.13 -4.77 12.21
N LYS A 113 14.46 -4.84 12.25
CA LYS A 113 15.23 -6.02 11.82
C LYS A 113 14.97 -7.20 12.75
N TRP A 114 15.16 -8.41 12.24
CA TRP A 114 15.06 -9.62 13.02
C TRP A 114 15.93 -9.57 14.29
N GLY A 115 15.34 -9.95 15.42
CA GLY A 115 16.03 -9.95 16.71
C GLY A 115 16.23 -8.58 17.36
N THR A 116 15.74 -7.49 16.76
CA THR A 116 15.75 -6.16 17.37
C THR A 116 14.48 -5.90 18.19
N ASN A 117 14.51 -4.87 19.05
CA ASN A 117 13.34 -4.46 19.80
C ASN A 117 12.33 -3.77 18.84
N PRO A 118 11.07 -4.20 18.76
CA PRO A 118 10.08 -3.57 17.88
C PRO A 118 9.76 -2.11 18.25
N ASP A 119 10.08 -1.68 19.47
CA ASP A 119 9.98 -0.28 19.91
C ASP A 119 11.26 0.54 19.63
N ASP A 120 12.24 0.01 18.90
CA ASP A 120 13.44 0.76 18.52
C ASP A 120 13.09 1.94 17.60
N SER A 121 13.60 3.14 17.88
CA SER A 121 13.34 4.32 17.05
C SER A 121 13.85 4.20 15.62
N ASP A 122 14.80 3.29 15.36
CA ASP A 122 15.31 3.01 14.03
C ASP A 122 14.32 2.17 13.20
N ALA A 123 13.35 1.51 13.83
CA ALA A 123 12.24 0.79 13.18
C ALA A 123 11.16 1.76 12.68
N ARG A 124 11.56 2.72 11.84
CA ARG A 124 10.72 3.78 11.28
C ARG A 124 10.83 3.80 9.76
N PHE A 125 10.01 4.64 9.12
CA PHE A 125 10.15 4.93 7.70
C PHE A 125 11.32 5.88 7.41
N TYR A 126 12.04 5.57 6.35
CA TYR A 126 13.04 6.43 5.73
C TYR A 126 12.49 6.88 4.38
N VAL A 127 12.26 8.18 4.22
CA VAL A 127 11.54 8.74 3.07
C VAL A 127 12.47 9.63 2.28
N VAL A 128 12.51 9.42 0.97
CA VAL A 128 13.26 10.21 0.00
C VAL A 128 12.37 10.54 -1.19
N ASN A 129 12.49 11.76 -1.70
CA ASN A 129 11.79 12.23 -2.90
C ASN A 129 12.81 12.44 -4.01
N LYS A 130 12.37 12.33 -5.26
CA LYS A 130 13.22 12.61 -6.43
C LYS A 130 13.80 14.03 -6.43
N SER A 131 13.13 14.97 -5.77
CA SER A 131 13.59 16.36 -5.62
C SER A 131 14.59 16.59 -4.48
N ASP A 132 14.85 15.59 -3.62
CA ASP A 132 15.79 15.74 -2.53
C ASP A 132 17.23 15.75 -3.05
N ALA A 133 18.03 16.71 -2.57
CA ALA A 133 19.42 16.89 -2.97
C ALA A 133 20.39 16.23 -1.99
N PRO A 134 21.62 15.88 -2.44
CA PRO A 134 22.70 15.47 -1.55
C PRO A 134 22.92 16.47 -0.40
N GLY A 135 23.14 15.94 0.80
CA GLY A 135 23.30 16.67 2.06
C GLY A 135 21.98 17.08 2.71
N SER A 136 20.83 16.82 2.08
CA SER A 136 19.51 17.06 2.68
C SER A 136 19.26 16.16 3.90
N ARG A 137 18.24 16.52 4.69
CA ARG A 137 17.85 15.70 5.85
C ARG A 137 17.45 14.28 5.44
N ALA A 138 16.76 14.13 4.31
CA ALA A 138 16.36 12.84 3.78
C ALA A 138 17.57 11.94 3.47
N TYR A 139 18.59 12.49 2.80
CA TYR A 139 19.84 11.77 2.50
C TYR A 139 20.60 11.38 3.78
N ILE A 140 20.66 12.29 4.77
CA ILE A 140 21.27 12.01 6.07
C ILE A 140 20.52 10.91 6.82
N ASP A 141 19.18 10.95 6.84
CA ASP A 141 18.37 9.91 7.47
C ASP A 141 18.54 8.56 6.73
N TRP A 142 18.70 8.57 5.40
CA TRP A 142 18.94 7.36 4.60
C TRP A 142 20.24 6.64 4.94
N GLN A 143 21.22 7.30 5.55
CA GLN A 143 22.43 6.63 6.06
C GLN A 143 22.06 5.50 7.03
N LYS A 144 21.09 5.75 7.91
CA LYS A 144 20.57 4.73 8.81
C LYS A 144 19.80 3.64 8.06
N ALA A 145 19.06 4.00 7.00
CA ALA A 145 18.41 3.01 6.14
C ALA A 145 19.43 2.05 5.51
N VAL A 146 20.56 2.57 5.02
CA VAL A 146 21.67 1.77 4.47
C VAL A 146 22.27 0.84 5.53
N GLU A 147 22.51 1.34 6.76
CA GLU A 147 22.94 0.48 7.89
C GLU A 147 21.96 -0.67 8.16
N LEU A 148 20.67 -0.46 7.90
CA LEU A 148 19.61 -1.46 8.09
C LEU A 148 19.43 -2.40 6.88
N GLY A 149 19.96 -2.04 5.70
CA GLY A 149 19.95 -2.86 4.49
C GLY A 149 19.38 -2.20 3.23
N ALA A 150 19.02 -0.91 3.28
CA ALA A 150 18.60 -0.18 2.09
C ALA A 150 19.75 -0.05 1.07
N SER A 151 19.39 -0.07 -0.21
CA SER A 151 20.36 0.14 -1.29
C SER A 151 20.64 1.63 -1.52
N PHE A 152 21.78 1.91 -2.14
CA PHE A 152 22.17 3.23 -2.60
C PHE A 152 23.06 3.10 -3.84
N LYS A 153 23.04 4.13 -4.68
CA LYS A 153 23.94 4.26 -5.82
C LYS A 153 25.20 4.97 -5.33
N ASP A 154 26.27 4.19 -5.27
CA ASP A 154 27.62 4.66 -4.98
C ASP A 154 28.16 5.49 -6.15
N MET A 155 28.34 6.78 -5.91
CA MET A 155 28.72 7.76 -6.92
C MET A 155 30.22 8.02 -6.98
N ASP A 156 30.97 7.75 -5.91
CA ASP A 156 32.43 7.93 -5.86
C ASP A 156 33.23 6.61 -5.87
N GLY A 157 32.54 5.47 -5.71
CA GLY A 157 33.08 4.13 -5.88
C GLY A 157 33.80 3.58 -4.66
N ASP A 158 33.56 4.13 -3.46
CA ASP A 158 34.22 3.69 -2.22
C ASP A 158 33.46 2.59 -1.45
N GLY A 159 32.22 2.28 -1.86
CA GLY A 159 31.35 1.28 -1.26
C GLY A 159 30.70 1.68 0.07
N VAL A 160 30.77 2.94 0.48
CA VAL A 160 30.26 3.46 1.75
C VAL A 160 29.33 4.66 1.47
N TYR A 161 28.10 4.59 1.96
CA TYR A 161 27.14 5.66 1.74
C TYR A 161 27.57 7.00 2.37
N ASP A 162 27.88 8.00 1.54
CA ASP A 162 28.04 9.41 1.93
C ASP A 162 26.79 10.21 1.52
N PRO A 163 26.03 10.78 2.48
CA PRO A 163 24.81 11.53 2.18
C PRO A 163 25.05 12.79 1.33
N ASN A 164 26.28 13.27 1.16
CA ASN A 164 26.62 14.44 0.33
C ASN A 164 27.00 14.09 -1.10
N ILE A 165 27.19 12.80 -1.42
CA ILE A 165 27.73 12.35 -2.70
C ILE A 165 26.82 11.28 -3.31
N ASP A 166 26.42 10.28 -2.53
CA ASP A 166 25.67 9.13 -3.00
C ASP A 166 24.18 9.37 -3.07
N VAL A 167 23.52 8.56 -3.89
CA VAL A 167 22.09 8.70 -4.16
C VAL A 167 21.33 7.54 -3.52
N PRO A 168 20.35 7.81 -2.63
CA PRO A 168 19.41 6.81 -2.14
C PRO A 168 18.73 6.02 -3.28
N ASP A 169 18.28 4.80 -2.97
CA ASP A 169 17.46 4.02 -3.89
C ASP A 169 16.04 4.60 -4.03
N ILE A 170 15.94 5.59 -4.91
CA ILE A 170 14.73 6.30 -5.30
C ILE A 170 14.17 5.62 -6.56
N LEU A 171 12.96 5.07 -6.46
CA LEU A 171 12.25 4.37 -7.54
C LEU A 171 11.16 5.24 -8.19
N GLY A 172 10.49 6.07 -7.39
CA GLY A 172 9.44 7.00 -7.82
C GLY A 172 9.70 8.44 -7.42
N ASP A 173 8.75 9.33 -7.69
CA ASP A 173 8.84 10.74 -7.26
C ASP A 173 8.85 10.86 -5.73
N ARG A 174 8.25 9.88 -5.04
CA ARG A 174 8.38 9.64 -3.60
C ARG A 174 8.62 8.15 -3.36
N THR A 175 9.63 7.83 -2.53
CA THR A 175 9.96 6.47 -2.09
C THR A 175 10.06 6.45 -0.56
N SER A 176 9.33 5.53 0.07
CA SER A 176 9.38 5.26 1.51
C SER A 176 9.94 3.85 1.72
N TRP A 177 10.88 3.67 2.64
CA TRP A 177 11.53 2.39 2.95
C TRP A 177 11.43 2.06 4.44
N THR A 178 11.16 0.80 4.78
CA THR A 178 11.13 0.30 6.17
C THR A 178 11.51 -1.18 6.25
N VAL A 179 11.77 -1.65 7.47
CA VAL A 179 12.03 -3.06 7.79
C VAL A 179 11.08 -3.56 8.86
N TYR A 180 10.59 -4.78 8.69
CA TYR A 180 9.85 -5.55 9.69
C TYR A 180 10.14 -7.04 9.56
N ASN A 181 9.71 -7.83 10.53
CA ASN A 181 10.01 -9.26 10.58
C ASN A 181 8.89 -10.06 11.24
N ASP A 182 8.83 -11.37 10.98
CA ASP A 182 7.79 -12.26 11.52
C ASP A 182 8.11 -12.83 12.92
N GLY A 183 9.15 -12.31 13.57
CA GLY A 183 9.66 -12.77 14.86
C GLY A 183 8.84 -12.33 16.07
N THR A 184 7.59 -11.88 15.87
CA THR A 184 6.68 -11.47 16.95
C THR A 184 6.53 -12.60 17.96
N ASP A 185 6.71 -12.32 19.25
CA ASP A 185 6.59 -13.34 20.30
C ASP A 185 5.18 -13.96 20.29
N ILE A 186 5.08 -15.29 20.29
CA ILE A 186 3.80 -16.00 20.23
C ILE A 186 2.86 -15.62 21.39
N SER A 187 3.39 -15.18 22.53
CA SER A 187 2.62 -14.76 23.70
C SER A 187 1.91 -13.42 23.52
N VAL A 188 2.32 -12.61 22.55
CA VAL A 188 1.68 -11.31 22.23
C VAL A 188 0.84 -11.37 20.95
N ARG A 189 0.90 -12.47 20.19
CA ARG A 189 0.04 -12.71 19.03
C ARG A 189 -1.39 -12.98 19.52
N THR A 190 -2.32 -12.07 19.21
CA THR A 190 -3.75 -12.28 19.51
C THR A 190 -4.34 -13.13 18.40
N ASP A 191 -5.01 -14.26 18.73
CA ASP A 191 -5.75 -15.13 17.79
C ASP A 191 -5.04 -15.55 16.47
N GLY A 192 -3.70 -15.46 16.43
CA GLY A 192 -2.87 -15.76 15.26
C GLY A 192 -2.79 -17.26 14.92
N LEU A 193 -2.06 -17.61 13.86
CA LEU A 193 -2.03 -18.95 13.25
C LEU A 193 -1.34 -20.04 14.10
N GLN A 194 -0.88 -19.68 15.30
CA GLN A 194 -0.29 -20.57 16.32
C GLN A 194 0.91 -21.40 15.84
N THR A 195 1.69 -20.88 14.89
CA THR A 195 2.94 -21.51 14.46
C THR A 195 4.16 -20.71 14.89
N GLN A 196 5.32 -21.38 14.93
CA GLN A 196 6.60 -20.69 15.06
C GLN A 196 6.85 -19.82 13.82
N PRO A 197 7.61 -18.72 13.93
CA PRO A 197 7.93 -17.87 12.78
C PRO A 197 8.64 -18.66 11.67
N LEU A 198 8.45 -18.20 10.44
CA LEU A 198 9.23 -18.63 9.28
C LEU A 198 10.66 -18.11 9.37
N GLY A 199 10.89 -16.97 10.04
CA GLY A 199 12.19 -16.33 10.10
C GLY A 199 12.43 -15.43 8.90
N LEU A 200 11.40 -14.65 8.56
CA LEU A 200 11.37 -13.71 7.47
C LEU A 200 11.63 -12.30 8.00
N GLU A 201 12.68 -11.67 7.49
CA GLU A 201 12.86 -10.21 7.53
C GLU A 201 12.42 -9.65 6.17
N VAL A 202 11.67 -8.56 6.18
CA VAL A 202 11.13 -7.94 4.98
C VAL A 202 11.61 -6.50 4.91
N HIS A 203 12.29 -6.14 3.82
CA HIS A 203 12.56 -4.73 3.50
C HIS A 203 11.53 -4.29 2.49
N GLN A 204 10.67 -3.36 2.89
CA GLN A 204 9.58 -2.87 2.05
C GLN A 204 9.90 -1.47 1.53
N GLN A 205 9.71 -1.28 0.23
CA GLN A 205 9.57 0.04 -0.38
C GLN A 205 8.14 0.26 -0.84
N VAL A 206 7.64 1.47 -0.58
CA VAL A 206 6.38 1.96 -1.15
C VAL A 206 6.71 3.22 -1.95
N PHE A 207 6.37 3.24 -3.23
CA PHE A 207 6.70 4.35 -4.12
C PHE A 207 5.60 4.60 -5.15
N ALA A 208 5.55 5.84 -5.63
CA ALA A 208 4.59 6.27 -6.63
C ALA A 208 5.17 7.41 -7.47
N PHE A 209 4.49 7.72 -8.57
CA PHE A 209 4.82 8.84 -9.45
C PHE A 209 3.72 9.88 -9.36
N ALA A 210 4.09 11.15 -9.25
CA ALA A 210 3.16 12.27 -9.16
C ALA A 210 2.67 12.62 -10.58
N ARG A 211 1.63 11.90 -11.03
CA ARG A 211 1.07 12.03 -12.38
C ARG A 211 -0.43 12.28 -12.37
N ASP A 212 -0.89 12.98 -13.39
CA ASP A 212 -2.32 13.21 -13.68
C ASP A 212 -2.86 12.23 -14.75
N ASN A 213 -2.05 11.26 -15.20
CA ASN A 213 -2.43 10.20 -16.14
C ASN A 213 -2.66 8.85 -15.42
N GLU A 214 -2.67 7.73 -16.13
CA GLU A 214 -2.89 6.38 -15.60
C GLU A 214 -2.02 6.07 -14.37
N LEU A 215 -0.75 6.47 -14.40
CA LEU A 215 0.20 6.24 -13.31
C LEU A 215 -0.16 7.01 -12.03
N GLY A 216 -1.05 8.01 -12.17
CA GLY A 216 -1.67 8.72 -11.05
C GLY A 216 -2.55 7.82 -10.19
N ASN A 217 -2.98 6.66 -10.69
CA ASN A 217 -3.86 5.71 -10.01
C ASN A 217 -3.13 4.41 -9.61
N VAL A 218 -1.81 4.49 -9.38
CA VAL A 218 -0.97 3.33 -9.07
C VAL A 218 -0.07 3.63 -7.88
N VAL A 219 0.03 2.71 -6.92
CA VAL A 219 1.07 2.70 -5.88
C VAL A 219 1.82 1.37 -5.95
N PHE A 220 3.14 1.44 -6.09
CA PHE A 220 3.99 0.25 -6.18
C PHE A 220 4.53 -0.12 -4.81
N LEU A 221 4.64 -1.42 -4.55
CA LEU A 221 5.24 -1.98 -3.35
C LEU A 221 6.29 -3.01 -3.76
N ARG A 222 7.53 -2.81 -3.30
CA ARG A 222 8.63 -3.78 -3.48
C ARG A 222 8.96 -4.42 -2.14
N TYR A 223 8.92 -5.74 -2.09
CA TYR A 223 9.24 -6.55 -0.93
C TYR A 223 10.51 -7.33 -1.19
N ARG A 224 11.55 -7.05 -0.43
CA ARG A 224 12.72 -7.91 -0.33
C ARG A 224 12.53 -8.85 0.85
N MET A 225 12.26 -10.11 0.55
CA MET A 225 12.05 -11.19 1.52
C MET A 225 13.38 -11.87 1.82
N ILE A 226 13.80 -11.86 3.07
CA ILE A 226 15.09 -12.39 3.51
C ILE A 226 14.85 -13.51 4.52
N ASN A 227 15.39 -14.70 4.25
CA ASN A 227 15.43 -15.76 5.26
C ASN A 227 16.66 -15.55 6.14
N VAL A 228 16.44 -15.03 7.34
CA VAL A 228 17.51 -14.70 8.30
C VAL A 228 17.93 -15.90 9.15
N THR A 229 17.39 -17.08 8.88
CA THR A 229 17.67 -18.31 9.64
C THR A 229 18.65 -19.23 8.94
N GLU A 230 19.10 -20.25 9.66
CA GLU A 230 19.95 -21.33 9.15
C GLU A 230 19.16 -22.47 8.46
N ASN A 231 17.83 -22.41 8.46
CA ASN A 231 16.98 -23.44 7.86
C ASN A 231 16.37 -22.94 6.56
N ASP A 232 16.28 -23.80 5.57
CA ASP A 232 15.54 -23.50 4.35
C ASP A 232 14.04 -23.42 4.65
N ILE A 233 13.36 -22.50 3.96
CA ILE A 233 11.91 -22.46 3.89
C ILE A 233 11.50 -23.09 2.57
N ASP A 234 11.01 -24.32 2.64
CA ASP A 234 10.54 -25.06 1.48
C ASP A 234 9.08 -24.73 1.17
N SER A 235 8.76 -24.71 -0.12
CA SER A 235 7.41 -24.47 -0.63
C SER A 235 6.74 -23.21 -0.05
N LEU A 236 7.52 -22.15 0.13
CA LEU A 236 7.05 -20.83 0.55
C LEU A 236 6.05 -20.30 -0.48
N ILE A 237 4.90 -19.84 -0.02
CA ILE A 237 3.95 -19.07 -0.80
C ILE A 237 3.85 -17.70 -0.14
N PHE A 238 4.04 -16.65 -0.94
CA PHE A 238 3.85 -15.26 -0.52
C PHE A 238 2.55 -14.74 -1.10
N SER A 239 1.87 -13.88 -0.34
CA SER A 239 0.59 -13.32 -0.73
C SER A 239 0.49 -11.86 -0.32
N ILE A 240 -0.20 -11.11 -1.16
CA ILE A 240 -0.87 -9.90 -0.72
C ILE A 240 -2.27 -10.28 -0.26
N TRP A 241 -2.62 -9.83 0.93
CA TRP A 241 -3.92 -10.04 1.55
C TRP A 241 -4.67 -8.70 1.60
N THR A 242 -5.97 -8.71 1.31
CA THR A 242 -6.80 -7.51 1.29
C THR A 242 -8.21 -7.77 1.82
N ASP A 243 -8.72 -6.80 2.56
CA ASP A 243 -10.12 -6.56 2.95
C ASP A 243 -10.59 -5.35 2.13
N PRO A 244 -10.90 -5.51 0.82
CA PRO A 244 -11.56 -4.46 0.07
C PRO A 244 -12.93 -4.17 0.69
N ASP A 245 -13.21 -2.90 0.93
CA ASP A 245 -14.56 -2.38 1.18
C ASP A 245 -14.70 -1.20 0.21
N ILE A 246 -15.12 -1.46 -1.03
CA ILE A 246 -15.26 -0.37 -2.01
C ILE A 246 -16.56 0.37 -1.71
N GLY A 247 -16.46 1.42 -0.90
CA GLY A 247 -17.64 2.00 -0.28
C GLY A 247 -18.20 1.04 0.77
N GLU A 248 -19.20 0.25 0.41
CA GLU A 248 -19.94 -0.61 1.32
C GLU A 248 -19.55 -2.08 1.19
N ALA A 249 -19.03 -2.66 2.27
CA ALA A 249 -18.48 -4.01 2.26
C ALA A 249 -19.46 -5.08 1.77
N THR A 250 -20.77 -4.89 1.91
CA THR A 250 -21.75 -5.96 1.64
C THR A 250 -22.06 -6.18 0.16
N ASP A 251 -21.68 -5.26 -0.72
CA ASP A 251 -21.97 -5.36 -2.16
C ASP A 251 -20.74 -5.73 -3.01
N ASP A 252 -19.62 -6.11 -2.37
CA ASP A 252 -18.37 -6.43 -3.06
C ASP A 252 -18.42 -7.76 -3.82
N LEU A 253 -17.95 -7.70 -5.06
CA LEU A 253 -17.63 -8.84 -5.93
C LEU A 253 -16.13 -8.85 -6.23
N ILE A 254 -15.60 -10.03 -6.50
CA ILE A 254 -14.16 -10.23 -6.74
C ILE A 254 -13.90 -10.99 -8.03
N GLY A 255 -12.70 -10.85 -8.57
CA GLY A 255 -12.26 -11.56 -9.76
C GLY A 255 -10.74 -11.66 -9.87
N SER A 256 -10.30 -12.48 -10.81
CA SER A 256 -8.88 -12.56 -11.17
C SER A 256 -8.67 -12.54 -12.68
N ASP A 257 -7.52 -12.03 -13.10
CA ASP A 257 -7.05 -12.10 -14.47
C ASP A 257 -5.69 -12.80 -14.49
N ILE A 258 -5.66 -14.00 -15.05
CA ILE A 258 -4.47 -14.88 -15.03
C ILE A 258 -3.37 -14.32 -15.92
N GLU A 259 -3.74 -13.69 -17.05
CA GLU A 259 -2.76 -13.17 -18.01
C GLU A 259 -2.07 -11.93 -17.47
N LEU A 260 -2.82 -11.10 -16.74
CA LEU A 260 -2.28 -9.91 -16.09
C LEU A 260 -1.60 -10.22 -14.75
N SER A 261 -1.83 -11.37 -14.12
CA SER A 261 -1.46 -11.66 -12.71
C SER A 261 -2.22 -10.84 -11.66
N LEU A 262 -3.39 -10.33 -12.04
CA LEU A 262 -4.21 -9.40 -11.29
C LEU A 262 -5.30 -10.12 -10.47
N GLY A 263 -5.47 -9.73 -9.20
CA GLY A 263 -6.66 -10.00 -8.41
C GLY A 263 -7.39 -8.69 -8.09
N TYR A 264 -8.73 -8.65 -8.15
CA TYR A 264 -9.47 -7.40 -8.04
C TYR A 264 -10.83 -7.52 -7.33
N CYS A 265 -11.34 -6.38 -6.87
CA CYS A 265 -12.66 -6.16 -6.28
C CYS A 265 -13.41 -5.03 -7.01
N TYR A 266 -14.74 -5.14 -7.06
CA TYR A 266 -15.67 -4.18 -7.65
C TYR A 266 -17.08 -4.38 -7.06
N ASN A 267 -17.90 -3.32 -6.97
CA ASN A 267 -19.26 -3.45 -6.40
C ASN A 267 -20.22 -4.21 -7.33
N ASN A 268 -21.26 -4.80 -6.77
CA ASN A 268 -22.40 -5.32 -7.51
C ASN A 268 -23.36 -4.19 -7.96
N GLY A 269 -22.91 -3.38 -8.91
CA GLY A 269 -23.71 -2.28 -9.47
C GLY A 269 -23.35 -0.93 -8.85
N ASP A 270 -24.37 -0.16 -8.48
CA ASP A 270 -24.20 1.19 -7.92
C ASP A 270 -24.00 1.13 -6.39
N ASP A 271 -23.10 1.95 -5.89
CA ASP A 271 -22.83 2.16 -4.46
C ASP A 271 -23.81 3.22 -3.87
N ASN A 272 -25.10 2.88 -3.86
CA ASN A 272 -26.23 3.81 -3.60
C ASN A 272 -27.06 3.45 -2.34
N ASP A 273 -26.59 2.55 -1.49
CA ASP A 273 -27.37 1.95 -0.39
C ASP A 273 -27.65 2.87 0.82
N GLY A 274 -27.22 4.14 0.75
CA GLY A 274 -27.49 5.17 1.74
C GLY A 274 -26.28 5.56 2.59
N THR A 275 -25.21 4.76 2.56
CA THR A 275 -23.90 5.08 3.15
C THR A 275 -22.74 4.99 2.13
N GLY A 276 -22.97 4.29 1.01
CA GLY A 276 -22.15 4.26 -0.19
C GLY A 276 -21.84 5.63 -0.79
N PRO A 277 -20.57 6.06 -0.84
CA PRO A 277 -20.21 7.42 -1.26
C PRO A 277 -19.71 7.53 -2.70
N TYR A 278 -19.60 6.43 -3.44
CA TYR A 278 -19.23 6.46 -4.85
C TYR A 278 -20.44 6.56 -5.78
N GLY A 279 -21.65 6.29 -5.28
CA GLY A 279 -22.88 6.43 -6.05
C GLY A 279 -22.92 5.52 -7.26
N SER A 280 -23.38 6.01 -8.42
CA SER A 280 -23.57 5.18 -9.62
C SER A 280 -22.28 4.82 -10.38
N ASN A 281 -21.11 5.17 -9.86
CA ASN A 281 -19.84 4.89 -10.52
C ASN A 281 -18.75 4.49 -9.51
N PRO A 282 -18.92 3.39 -8.75
CA PRO A 282 -17.89 2.91 -7.84
C PRO A 282 -16.63 2.46 -8.58
N PRO A 283 -15.42 2.74 -8.05
CA PRO A 283 -14.18 2.31 -8.68
C PRO A 283 -14.02 0.79 -8.58
N ALA A 284 -13.04 0.25 -9.30
CA ALA A 284 -12.51 -1.10 -9.08
C ALA A 284 -11.12 -1.00 -8.45
N PHE A 285 -10.80 -1.88 -7.51
CA PHE A 285 -9.48 -1.97 -6.88
C PHE A 285 -8.80 -3.29 -7.23
N GLY A 286 -7.52 -3.24 -7.58
CA GLY A 286 -6.74 -4.41 -7.96
C GLY A 286 -5.36 -4.45 -7.34
N VAL A 287 -4.85 -5.67 -7.21
CA VAL A 287 -3.47 -5.99 -6.83
C VAL A 287 -2.85 -6.88 -7.89
N ASP A 288 -1.74 -6.44 -8.47
CA ASP A 288 -0.99 -7.19 -9.48
C ASP A 288 0.45 -7.51 -9.05
N PHE A 289 0.98 -8.65 -9.51
CA PHE A 289 2.38 -9.07 -9.42
C PHE A 289 3.16 -8.77 -10.71
N PHE A 290 3.84 -7.63 -10.76
CA PHE A 290 4.81 -7.34 -11.83
C PHE A 290 6.09 -8.18 -11.73
N GLN A 291 6.51 -8.53 -10.51
CA GLN A 291 7.65 -9.42 -10.27
C GLN A 291 7.32 -10.39 -9.14
N GLY A 292 7.12 -11.67 -9.46
CA GLY A 292 7.13 -12.71 -8.43
C GLY A 292 8.53 -13.30 -8.19
N PRO A 293 8.63 -14.23 -7.22
CA PRO A 293 9.85 -14.93 -6.86
C PRO A 293 10.52 -15.58 -8.06
N ILE A 294 11.85 -15.57 -8.07
CA ILE A 294 12.67 -16.16 -9.12
C ILE A 294 12.95 -17.62 -8.75
N VAL A 295 12.51 -18.54 -9.61
CA VAL A 295 12.67 -19.99 -9.41
C VAL A 295 13.43 -20.63 -10.56
N SER A 296 14.16 -21.71 -10.27
CA SER A 296 14.88 -22.45 -11.31
C SER A 296 13.90 -22.98 -12.36
N SER A 297 14.22 -22.72 -13.62
CA SER A 297 13.49 -23.20 -14.78
C SER A 297 14.45 -23.28 -15.97
N PRO A 298 15.12 -24.43 -16.16
CA PRO A 298 16.12 -24.59 -17.22
C PRO A 298 15.56 -24.24 -18.60
N GLY A 299 16.26 -23.37 -19.33
CA GLY A 299 15.86 -22.86 -20.63
C GLY A 299 15.05 -21.56 -20.61
N ASP A 300 14.55 -21.12 -19.46
CA ASP A 300 13.91 -19.81 -19.30
C ASP A 300 14.93 -18.73 -18.91
N THR A 301 14.48 -17.48 -18.86
CA THR A 301 15.26 -16.35 -18.32
C THR A 301 14.38 -15.51 -17.42
N ALA A 302 14.87 -15.25 -16.21
CA ALA A 302 14.25 -14.34 -15.26
C ALA A 302 14.89 -12.96 -15.34
N TYR A 303 14.11 -11.95 -14.99
CA TYR A 303 14.58 -10.57 -14.87
C TYR A 303 14.32 -10.05 -13.46
N ARG A 304 15.26 -9.27 -12.94
CA ARG A 304 15.08 -8.52 -11.70
C ARG A 304 15.30 -7.04 -12.00
N PHE A 305 14.23 -6.26 -11.94
CA PHE A 305 14.26 -4.83 -12.21
C PHE A 305 14.61 -4.09 -10.92
N LEU A 306 15.84 -3.57 -10.84
CA LEU A 306 16.38 -2.97 -9.62
C LEU A 306 16.02 -1.48 -9.50
N GLY A 307 15.46 -0.90 -10.56
CA GLY A 307 15.18 0.53 -10.68
C GLY A 307 16.16 1.24 -11.62
N PRO A 308 15.83 2.48 -12.03
CA PRO A 308 16.53 3.20 -13.10
C PRO A 308 18.00 3.49 -12.76
N GLN A 309 18.34 3.43 -11.47
CA GLN A 309 19.68 3.69 -10.96
C GLN A 309 20.60 2.45 -10.98
N PHE A 310 20.01 1.25 -10.98
CA PHE A 310 20.70 -0.02 -10.72
C PHE A 310 20.63 -1.00 -11.89
N GLY A 311 19.76 -0.75 -12.88
CA GLY A 311 19.63 -1.60 -14.06
C GLY A 311 18.77 -2.84 -13.83
N VAL A 312 19.00 -3.87 -14.64
CA VAL A 312 18.21 -5.10 -14.66
C VAL A 312 19.15 -6.30 -14.59
N ASP A 313 18.96 -7.17 -13.60
CA ASP A 313 19.66 -8.46 -13.59
C ASP A 313 18.97 -9.41 -14.57
N THR A 314 19.75 -10.04 -15.45
CA THR A 314 19.28 -11.10 -16.35
C THR A 314 19.81 -12.44 -15.85
N ILE A 315 18.91 -13.37 -15.55
CA ILE A 315 19.24 -14.61 -14.83
C ILE A 315 18.80 -15.83 -15.69
N PRO A 316 19.73 -16.42 -16.47
CA PRO A 316 19.45 -17.59 -17.31
C PRO A 316 19.13 -18.84 -16.49
N ASP A 317 18.28 -19.72 -17.01
CA ASP A 317 17.80 -20.97 -16.37
C ASP A 317 16.91 -20.75 -15.13
N PHE A 318 16.31 -19.56 -15.05
CA PHE A 318 15.32 -19.19 -14.05
C PHE A 318 14.12 -18.52 -14.71
N ARG A 319 13.01 -18.42 -13.99
CA ARG A 319 11.83 -17.61 -14.36
C ARG A 319 11.26 -16.88 -13.15
N ASN A 320 10.62 -15.75 -13.37
CA ASN A 320 9.76 -15.11 -12.38
C ASN A 320 8.43 -15.88 -12.30
N LEU A 321 7.94 -16.17 -11.10
CA LEU A 321 6.61 -16.74 -10.93
C LEU A 321 5.53 -15.64 -11.11
N PRO A 322 4.45 -15.89 -11.86
CA PRO A 322 3.30 -14.98 -11.93
C PRO A 322 2.37 -15.19 -10.71
N LEU A 323 1.14 -14.70 -10.81
CA LEU A 323 0.02 -15.17 -9.99
C LEU A 323 -0.11 -16.70 -10.09
N THR A 324 -0.05 -17.39 -8.95
CA THR A 324 -0.18 -18.86 -8.91
C THR A 324 -1.51 -19.33 -8.34
N SER A 325 -2.19 -18.48 -7.58
CA SER A 325 -3.59 -18.68 -7.19
C SER A 325 -4.22 -17.36 -6.71
N PHE A 326 -5.53 -17.26 -6.86
CA PHE A 326 -6.37 -16.20 -6.30
C PHE A 326 -7.50 -16.87 -5.52
N THR A 327 -7.64 -16.54 -4.24
CA THR A 327 -8.64 -17.17 -3.34
C THR A 327 -9.20 -16.13 -2.39
N PHE A 328 -10.37 -16.41 -1.84
CA PHE A 328 -11.06 -15.51 -0.94
C PHE A 328 -11.68 -16.23 0.26
N TYR A 329 -12.08 -15.44 1.24
CA TYR A 329 -13.01 -15.83 2.28
C TYR A 329 -13.86 -14.62 2.66
N ASN A 330 -15.04 -14.86 3.24
CA ASN A 330 -15.93 -13.77 3.61
C ASN A 330 -15.75 -13.44 5.09
N ASN A 331 -15.99 -12.18 5.45
CA ASN A 331 -16.21 -11.80 6.84
C ASN A 331 -17.61 -12.24 7.30
N ASP A 332 -17.78 -13.53 7.53
CA ASP A 332 -19.07 -14.10 7.97
C ASP A 332 -19.07 -14.34 9.49
N PRO A 333 -19.74 -13.48 10.29
CA PRO A 333 -19.80 -13.63 11.74
C PRO A 333 -20.60 -14.86 12.19
N SER A 334 -21.35 -15.52 11.30
CA SER A 334 -22.05 -16.76 11.62
C SER A 334 -21.12 -17.97 11.68
N GLY A 335 -19.94 -17.89 11.05
CA GLY A 335 -18.97 -18.99 10.95
C GLY A 335 -19.47 -20.20 10.17
N GLN A 336 -20.62 -20.11 9.47
CA GLN A 336 -21.24 -21.21 8.73
C GLN A 336 -20.97 -21.12 7.23
N THR A 337 -19.72 -20.85 6.86
CA THR A 337 -19.27 -20.74 5.47
C THR A 337 -18.24 -21.83 5.14
N GLN A 338 -18.19 -22.24 3.86
CA GLN A 338 -17.13 -23.10 3.33
C GLN A 338 -15.78 -22.37 3.23
N PHE A 339 -15.82 -21.04 3.30
CA PHE A 339 -14.67 -20.15 3.30
C PHE A 339 -14.62 -19.34 4.61
N PRO A 340 -14.35 -19.98 5.77
CA PRO A 340 -14.21 -19.26 7.03
C PRO A 340 -12.92 -18.44 7.06
N SER A 341 -12.90 -17.40 7.89
CA SER A 341 -11.62 -16.77 8.27
C SER A 341 -10.65 -17.83 8.81
N PRO A 342 -9.36 -17.79 8.44
CA PRO A 342 -8.38 -18.76 8.94
C PRO A 342 -8.27 -18.76 10.46
N GLY A 343 -8.46 -17.62 11.11
CA GLY A 343 -8.29 -17.45 12.56
C GLY A 343 -6.98 -18.07 13.04
N ASN A 344 -7.09 -19.06 13.92
CA ASN A 344 -5.94 -19.79 14.46
C ASN A 344 -5.55 -21.07 13.70
N ASN A 345 -6.11 -21.31 12.51
CA ASN A 345 -5.92 -22.54 11.75
C ASN A 345 -4.98 -22.35 10.56
N VAL A 346 -3.70 -22.66 10.77
CA VAL A 346 -2.66 -22.59 9.74
C VAL A 346 -2.94 -23.47 8.51
N VAL A 347 -3.70 -24.55 8.65
CA VAL A 347 -4.05 -25.40 7.50
C VAL A 347 -5.02 -24.69 6.56
N ILE A 348 -5.97 -23.93 7.09
CA ILE A 348 -6.90 -23.11 6.29
C ILE A 348 -6.11 -21.99 5.59
N ALA A 349 -5.25 -21.28 6.32
CA ALA A 349 -4.36 -20.28 5.75
C ALA A 349 -3.54 -20.83 4.57
N ARG A 350 -2.92 -22.00 4.75
CA ARG A 350 -2.17 -22.68 3.67
C ARG A 350 -3.05 -23.05 2.48
N ARG A 351 -4.27 -23.54 2.72
CA ARG A 351 -5.22 -23.90 1.65
C ARG A 351 -5.58 -22.68 0.79
N TYR A 352 -5.83 -21.52 1.39
CA TYR A 352 -6.12 -20.30 0.65
C TYR A 352 -4.92 -19.79 -0.16
N GLN A 353 -3.70 -19.97 0.34
CA GLN A 353 -2.49 -19.65 -0.43
C GLN A 353 -2.19 -20.65 -1.55
N VAL A 354 -2.52 -21.94 -1.38
CA VAL A 354 -2.39 -22.95 -2.45
C VAL A 354 -3.47 -22.77 -3.51
N GLY A 355 -4.69 -22.43 -3.12
CA GLY A 355 -5.86 -22.30 -4.00
C GLY A 355 -6.47 -23.64 -4.42
N GLY A 356 -7.61 -23.56 -5.11
CA GLY A 356 -8.29 -24.71 -5.73
C GLY A 356 -9.07 -25.63 -4.77
N VAL A 357 -9.05 -25.32 -3.47
CA VAL A 357 -9.81 -26.03 -2.44
C VAL A 357 -10.51 -25.04 -1.50
N ASP A 358 -11.62 -25.45 -0.90
CA ASP A 358 -12.31 -24.69 0.15
C ASP A 358 -11.55 -24.75 1.50
N GLY A 359 -12.06 -24.05 2.52
CA GLY A 359 -11.46 -24.07 3.87
C GLY A 359 -11.43 -25.46 4.51
N ASN A 360 -12.28 -26.39 4.06
CA ASN A 360 -12.31 -27.79 4.52
C ASN A 360 -11.35 -28.71 3.74
N GLY A 361 -10.80 -28.24 2.62
CA GLY A 361 -9.92 -28.99 1.73
C GLY A 361 -10.66 -29.75 0.62
N ASN A 362 -11.94 -29.45 0.39
CA ASN A 362 -12.68 -30.02 -0.74
C ASN A 362 -12.30 -29.29 -2.02
N PRO A 363 -12.09 -29.99 -3.15
CA PRO A 363 -11.83 -29.35 -4.44
C PRO A 363 -12.95 -28.39 -4.85
N ILE A 364 -12.58 -27.24 -5.40
CA ILE A 364 -13.52 -26.29 -5.97
C ILE A 364 -13.92 -26.77 -7.37
N ASN A 365 -15.24 -26.75 -7.64
CA ASN A 365 -15.78 -26.99 -8.97
C ASN A 365 -16.35 -25.68 -9.54
N PRO A 366 -15.70 -25.05 -10.52
CA PRO A 366 -16.18 -23.81 -11.15
C PRO A 366 -17.58 -23.91 -11.78
N GLU A 367 -18.09 -25.11 -12.07
CA GLU A 367 -19.48 -25.29 -12.55
C GLU A 367 -20.54 -25.09 -11.45
N LEU A 368 -20.13 -25.10 -10.17
CA LEU A 368 -21.03 -25.03 -9.00
C LEU A 368 -20.87 -23.73 -8.20
N TYR A 369 -19.77 -23.02 -8.35
CA TYR A 369 -19.51 -21.74 -7.69
C TYR A 369 -19.55 -20.63 -8.73
N GLY A 370 -20.16 -19.48 -8.44
CA GLY A 370 -20.27 -18.38 -9.41
C GLY A 370 -21.16 -18.70 -10.62
N VAL A 371 -20.89 -18.02 -11.73
CA VAL A 371 -21.54 -18.25 -13.03
C VAL A 371 -20.51 -18.36 -14.15
N GLY A 372 -20.83 -19.12 -15.21
CA GLY A 372 -20.00 -19.21 -16.42
C GLY A 372 -18.71 -20.05 -16.32
N GLY A 373 -18.40 -20.61 -15.15
CA GLY A 373 -17.33 -21.59 -14.99
C GLY A 373 -17.63 -22.92 -15.69
N THR A 374 -16.57 -23.63 -16.07
CA THR A 374 -16.64 -24.94 -16.76
C THR A 374 -15.72 -25.95 -16.09
N ALA A 375 -15.84 -27.24 -16.43
CA ALA A 375 -14.91 -28.27 -15.98
C ALA A 375 -13.44 -28.02 -16.40
N GLY A 376 -13.20 -27.18 -17.42
CA GLY A 376 -11.86 -26.78 -17.86
C GLY A 376 -11.34 -25.50 -17.19
N THR A 377 -12.19 -24.79 -16.44
CA THR A 377 -11.79 -23.59 -15.71
C THR A 377 -10.87 -24.00 -14.56
N ALA A 378 -9.74 -23.31 -14.41
CA ALA A 378 -8.76 -23.62 -13.38
C ALA A 378 -9.26 -23.16 -11.99
N PRO A 379 -9.50 -24.07 -11.03
CA PRO A 379 -10.15 -23.74 -9.76
C PRO A 379 -9.27 -22.92 -8.81
N GLN A 380 -7.95 -22.85 -9.05
CA GLN A 380 -7.05 -22.03 -8.22
C GLN A 380 -7.14 -20.52 -8.49
N TYR A 381 -7.82 -20.10 -9.55
CA TYR A 381 -8.00 -18.70 -9.91
C TYR A 381 -9.49 -18.37 -9.83
N PHE A 382 -9.96 -18.06 -8.61
CA PHE A 382 -11.37 -17.78 -8.40
C PHE A 382 -11.86 -16.66 -9.33
N TYR A 383 -12.98 -16.92 -9.99
CA TYR A 383 -13.68 -15.96 -10.84
C TYR A 383 -12.78 -15.32 -11.90
N SER A 384 -12.11 -16.17 -12.69
CA SER A 384 -11.14 -15.78 -13.72
C SER A 384 -11.77 -15.25 -15.03
N GLY A 385 -13.03 -14.80 -15.00
CA GLY A 385 -13.76 -14.24 -16.13
C GLY A 385 -13.61 -12.73 -16.23
N ASP A 386 -14.32 -12.12 -17.17
CA ASP A 386 -14.34 -10.67 -17.36
C ASP A 386 -15.75 -10.10 -17.11
N PRO A 387 -15.96 -9.40 -15.98
CA PRO A 387 -17.26 -8.83 -15.66
C PRO A 387 -17.69 -7.70 -16.60
N ALA A 388 -16.74 -7.04 -17.31
CA ALA A 388 -17.08 -5.99 -18.27
C ALA A 388 -17.79 -6.54 -19.51
N THR A 389 -17.42 -7.75 -19.94
CA THR A 389 -18.03 -8.45 -21.07
C THR A 389 -19.10 -9.47 -20.65
N GLY A 390 -19.08 -9.91 -19.40
CA GLY A 390 -19.95 -10.97 -18.89
C GLY A 390 -19.51 -12.37 -19.31
N GLU A 391 -18.25 -12.53 -19.75
CA GLU A 391 -17.71 -13.79 -20.25
C GLU A 391 -16.84 -14.50 -19.20
N GLY A 392 -16.81 -15.83 -19.23
CA GLY A 392 -15.98 -16.64 -18.33
C GLY A 392 -16.58 -16.87 -16.94
N TRP A 393 -15.73 -17.20 -15.97
CA TRP A 393 -16.15 -17.55 -14.60
C TRP A 393 -16.25 -16.28 -13.74
N LEU A 394 -17.46 -15.91 -13.31
CA LEU A 394 -17.72 -14.67 -12.58
C LEU A 394 -18.28 -14.94 -11.18
N ASP A 395 -17.93 -14.06 -10.23
CA ASP A 395 -18.60 -14.02 -8.93
C ASP A 395 -20.04 -13.51 -9.11
N ASN A 396 -20.94 -14.08 -8.34
CA ASN A 396 -22.36 -13.75 -8.34
C ASN A 396 -22.94 -13.63 -6.92
N THR A 397 -22.07 -13.64 -5.91
CA THR A 397 -22.45 -13.60 -4.50
C THR A 397 -21.77 -12.42 -3.84
N GLU A 398 -22.48 -11.30 -3.77
CA GLU A 398 -22.04 -10.13 -3.01
C GLU A 398 -21.86 -10.47 -1.51
N ALA A 399 -20.79 -9.96 -0.91
CA ALA A 399 -20.50 -10.11 0.53
C ALA A 399 -19.34 -9.19 0.93
N ASP A 400 -19.07 -9.08 2.22
CA ASP A 400 -17.81 -8.56 2.76
C ASP A 400 -16.68 -9.55 2.41
N LYS A 401 -15.92 -9.22 1.35
CA LYS A 401 -14.92 -10.09 0.71
C LYS A 401 -13.53 -9.79 1.25
N ARG A 402 -12.81 -10.85 1.60
CA ARG A 402 -11.35 -10.83 1.81
C ARG A 402 -10.68 -11.71 0.79
N PHE A 403 -9.72 -11.19 0.04
CA PHE A 403 -9.02 -11.97 -0.97
C PHE A 403 -7.51 -11.98 -0.77
N MET A 404 -6.90 -12.97 -1.43
CA MET A 404 -5.46 -13.17 -1.44
C MET A 404 -4.99 -13.37 -2.88
N VAL A 405 -3.97 -12.61 -3.24
CA VAL A 405 -3.25 -12.71 -4.50
C VAL A 405 -1.94 -13.41 -4.17
N ASN A 406 -1.76 -14.64 -4.66
CA ASN A 406 -0.70 -15.53 -4.19
C ASN A 406 0.34 -15.83 -5.28
N THR A 407 1.61 -15.92 -4.88
CA THR A 407 2.70 -16.40 -5.74
C THR A 407 3.56 -17.46 -5.02
N GLY A 408 3.73 -18.63 -5.66
CA GLY A 408 4.48 -19.76 -5.14
C GLY A 408 3.95 -21.12 -5.64
N PRO A 409 4.44 -22.24 -5.11
CA PRO A 409 5.48 -22.34 -4.11
C PRO A 409 6.89 -22.06 -4.68
N PHE A 410 7.77 -21.52 -3.85
CA PHE A 410 9.21 -21.44 -4.12
C PHE A 410 10.02 -21.88 -2.89
N ARG A 411 11.30 -22.16 -3.06
CA ARG A 411 12.23 -22.41 -1.94
C ARG A 411 13.00 -21.13 -1.65
N LEU A 412 13.01 -20.71 -0.39
CA LEU A 412 13.86 -19.62 0.09
C LEU A 412 14.94 -20.25 0.98
N ALA A 413 16.14 -20.39 0.43
CA ALA A 413 17.24 -21.04 1.14
C ALA A 413 17.69 -20.23 2.36
N ALA A 414 18.38 -20.88 3.30
CA ALA A 414 18.98 -20.20 4.43
C ALA A 414 19.86 -19.03 3.98
N SER A 415 19.68 -17.85 4.59
CA SER A 415 20.37 -16.60 4.23
C SER A 415 20.12 -16.08 2.81
N ASP A 416 19.14 -16.64 2.08
CA ASP A 416 18.78 -16.22 0.73
C ASP A 416 17.76 -15.08 0.72
N THR A 417 17.60 -14.45 -0.44
CA THR A 417 16.74 -13.29 -0.65
C THR A 417 15.93 -13.40 -1.94
N GLN A 418 14.67 -13.01 -1.88
CA GLN A 418 13.78 -12.91 -3.04
C GLN A 418 13.15 -11.52 -3.10
N ASP A 419 13.12 -10.92 -4.30
CA ASP A 419 12.52 -9.61 -4.54
C ASP A 419 11.18 -9.80 -5.26
N ILE A 420 10.12 -9.24 -4.66
CA ILE A 420 8.76 -9.29 -5.16
C ILE A 420 8.28 -7.86 -5.38
N VAL A 421 7.67 -7.58 -6.53
CA VAL A 421 7.12 -6.27 -6.88
C VAL A 421 5.65 -6.44 -7.19
N VAL A 422 4.83 -5.64 -6.53
CA VAL A 422 3.38 -5.57 -6.75
C VAL A 422 2.93 -4.13 -6.94
N ALA A 423 1.72 -3.93 -7.44
CA ALA A 423 1.06 -2.64 -7.37
C ALA A 423 -0.38 -2.73 -6.89
N TYR A 424 -0.80 -1.67 -6.22
CA TYR A 424 -2.19 -1.34 -5.95
C TYR A 424 -2.66 -0.40 -7.05
N VAL A 425 -3.70 -0.81 -7.77
CA VAL A 425 -4.25 -0.08 -8.92
C VAL A 425 -5.72 0.22 -8.66
N VAL A 426 -6.16 1.44 -8.98
CA VAL A 426 -7.57 1.83 -8.88
C VAL A 426 -8.09 2.29 -10.23
N GLY A 427 -9.11 1.61 -10.75
CA GLY A 427 -9.77 1.92 -12.02
C GLY A 427 -11.08 2.66 -11.80
N GLN A 428 -11.25 3.83 -12.43
CA GLN A 428 -12.51 4.54 -12.45
C GLN A 428 -12.61 5.42 -13.70
N LEU A 429 -13.60 5.13 -14.56
CA LEU A 429 -13.89 5.96 -15.72
C LEU A 429 -14.48 7.30 -15.27
N GLN A 430 -13.96 8.38 -15.86
CA GLN A 430 -14.40 9.75 -15.56
C GLN A 430 -15.79 10.07 -16.12
N GLN A 431 -16.22 9.37 -17.17
CA GLN A 431 -17.52 9.58 -17.83
C GLN A 431 -18.11 8.24 -18.26
N ASN A 432 -19.43 8.08 -18.09
CA ASN A 432 -20.19 6.88 -18.44
C ASN A 432 -19.63 5.57 -17.83
N GLY A 433 -18.93 5.68 -16.69
CA GLY A 433 -18.48 4.54 -15.92
C GLY A 433 -19.62 3.85 -15.19
N ASN A 434 -19.38 2.58 -14.89
CA ASN A 434 -20.17 1.74 -13.99
C ASN A 434 -19.21 0.68 -13.41
N SER A 435 -19.65 -0.04 -12.38
CA SER A 435 -18.77 -0.97 -11.65
C SER A 435 -18.00 -1.96 -12.55
N SER A 436 -18.69 -2.66 -13.47
CA SER A 436 -18.00 -3.63 -14.34
C SER A 436 -17.13 -2.97 -15.41
N ALA A 437 -17.54 -1.82 -15.95
CA ALA A 437 -16.70 -1.05 -16.87
C ALA A 437 -15.42 -0.51 -16.20
N ASN A 438 -15.47 -0.23 -14.89
CA ASN A 438 -14.31 0.21 -14.12
C ASN A 438 -13.29 -0.91 -13.88
N VAL A 439 -13.70 -2.19 -13.96
CA VAL A 439 -12.75 -3.32 -14.03
C VAL A 439 -11.96 -3.28 -15.34
N ALA A 440 -12.58 -2.94 -16.47
CA ALA A 440 -11.85 -2.79 -17.73
C ALA A 440 -10.85 -1.61 -17.68
N GLU A 441 -11.23 -0.50 -17.04
CA GLU A 441 -10.31 0.63 -16.82
C GLU A 441 -9.16 0.27 -15.88
N LEU A 442 -9.44 -0.48 -14.80
CA LEU A 442 -8.43 -1.03 -13.90
C LEU A 442 -7.39 -1.84 -14.69
N LYS A 443 -7.83 -2.80 -15.53
CA LYS A 443 -6.94 -3.61 -16.38
C LYS A 443 -6.13 -2.77 -17.37
N ARG A 444 -6.68 -1.67 -17.89
CA ARG A 444 -5.98 -0.76 -18.80
C ARG A 444 -4.86 0.03 -18.09
N ILE A 445 -5.15 0.53 -16.89
CA ILE A 445 -4.16 1.22 -16.05
C ILE A 445 -3.06 0.24 -15.63
N ASP A 446 -3.45 -0.98 -15.25
CA ASP A 446 -2.53 -2.06 -14.88
C ASP A 446 -1.54 -2.39 -16.01
N ALA A 447 -2.01 -2.57 -17.25
CA ALA A 447 -1.13 -2.78 -18.40
C ALA A 447 -0.15 -1.60 -18.64
N THR A 448 -0.55 -0.38 -18.31
CA THR A 448 0.34 0.80 -18.36
C THR A 448 1.41 0.71 -17.26
N ALA A 449 1.02 0.32 -16.04
CA ALA A 449 1.93 0.13 -14.92
C ALA A 449 2.95 -1.00 -15.16
N GLN A 450 2.51 -2.12 -15.76
CA GLN A 450 3.38 -3.22 -16.20
C GLN A 450 4.44 -2.71 -17.18
N SER A 451 4.04 -1.91 -18.16
CA SER A 451 4.98 -1.34 -19.15
C SER A 451 6.02 -0.42 -18.50
N ILE A 452 5.63 0.34 -17.46
CA ILE A 452 6.56 1.18 -16.68
C ILE A 452 7.54 0.33 -15.87
N TYR A 453 7.07 -0.77 -15.28
CA TYR A 453 7.93 -1.73 -14.59
C TYR A 453 8.91 -2.40 -15.56
N ASP A 454 8.45 -2.85 -16.73
CA ASP A 454 9.28 -3.46 -17.79
C ASP A 454 10.33 -2.47 -18.33
N GLY A 455 10.01 -1.18 -18.31
CA GLY A 455 10.94 -0.08 -18.56
C GLY A 455 11.91 0.21 -17.40
N ASN A 456 12.01 -0.68 -16.41
CA ASN A 456 12.81 -0.53 -15.19
C ASN A 456 12.50 0.76 -14.42
N PHE A 457 11.21 1.13 -14.37
CA PHE A 457 10.72 2.37 -13.76
C PHE A 457 11.34 3.65 -14.36
N PHE A 458 11.82 3.58 -15.61
CA PHE A 458 12.29 4.76 -16.32
C PHE A 458 11.09 5.60 -16.76
N VAL A 459 10.69 6.57 -15.95
CA VAL A 459 9.60 7.49 -16.26
C VAL A 459 10.17 8.88 -16.50
N ALA A 460 10.00 9.39 -17.73
CA ALA A 460 10.35 10.76 -18.13
C ALA A 460 9.79 11.74 -17.11
N GLY A 461 10.62 12.62 -16.55
CA GLY A 461 10.22 13.47 -15.43
C GLY A 461 9.13 14.46 -15.82
N PRO A 462 8.41 15.08 -14.86
CA PRO A 462 7.63 16.26 -15.18
C PRO A 462 8.57 17.34 -15.77
N PRO A 463 8.07 18.24 -16.63
CA PRO A 463 8.83 19.37 -17.14
C PRO A 463 9.53 20.12 -15.99
N PRO A 464 10.75 20.65 -16.19
CA PRO A 464 11.39 21.48 -15.19
C PRO A 464 10.44 22.65 -14.83
N PRO A 465 10.31 23.00 -13.53
CA PRO A 465 9.33 23.98 -13.11
C PRO A 465 9.62 25.33 -13.77
N PRO A 466 8.60 26.04 -14.29
CA PRO A 466 8.82 27.32 -14.92
C PRO A 466 9.28 28.38 -13.91
N HIS A 467 9.96 29.41 -14.39
CA HIS A 467 10.33 30.53 -13.52
C HIS A 467 9.14 31.46 -13.34
N VAL A 468 8.70 31.67 -12.10
CA VAL A 468 7.55 32.53 -11.79
C VAL A 468 7.97 33.73 -10.96
N ASP A 469 7.84 34.93 -11.52
CA ASP A 469 7.91 36.18 -10.78
C ASP A 469 6.51 36.57 -10.29
N VAL A 470 6.39 36.83 -8.98
CA VAL A 470 5.12 37.23 -8.36
C VAL A 470 5.19 38.70 -7.96
N ARG A 471 4.20 39.49 -8.40
CA ARG A 471 4.02 40.88 -7.95
C ARG A 471 2.66 41.04 -7.29
N THR A 472 2.66 41.62 -6.10
CA THR A 472 1.45 41.91 -5.34
C THR A 472 1.09 43.39 -5.45
N PHE A 473 -0.19 43.66 -5.67
CA PHE A 473 -0.80 45.00 -5.68
C PHE A 473 -2.03 44.98 -4.77
N ASP A 474 -2.61 46.15 -4.50
CA ASP A 474 -3.72 46.31 -3.53
C ASP A 474 -4.92 45.38 -3.80
N ASP A 475 -5.31 45.18 -5.07
CA ASP A 475 -6.46 44.35 -5.46
C ASP A 475 -6.13 43.28 -6.52
N ARG A 476 -4.85 42.99 -6.78
CA ARG A 476 -4.46 41.98 -7.79
C ARG A 476 -3.09 41.35 -7.52
N ILE A 477 -2.94 40.10 -7.95
CA ILE A 477 -1.66 39.39 -8.03
C ILE A 477 -1.32 39.24 -9.51
N GLU A 478 -0.11 39.64 -9.90
CA GLU A 478 0.43 39.41 -11.24
C GLU A 478 1.47 38.29 -11.17
N LEU A 479 1.24 37.23 -11.95
CA LEU A 479 2.16 36.12 -12.15
C LEU A 479 2.81 36.30 -13.52
N ILE A 480 4.13 36.45 -13.56
CA ILE A 480 4.90 36.47 -14.80
C ILE A 480 5.61 35.13 -14.89
N ILE A 481 5.15 34.29 -15.82
CA ILE A 481 5.64 32.92 -15.97
C ILE A 481 6.53 32.84 -17.20
N ASP A 482 7.81 32.58 -16.97
CA ASP A 482 8.83 32.39 -17.99
C ASP A 482 9.09 30.89 -18.16
N LEU A 483 8.60 30.37 -19.30
CA LEU A 483 8.71 28.96 -19.68
C LEU A 483 10.06 28.62 -20.30
N GLU A 484 10.82 29.59 -20.81
CA GLU A 484 12.08 29.33 -21.51
C GLU A 484 13.25 29.24 -20.54
N ARG A 485 13.24 30.06 -19.50
CA ARG A 485 14.37 30.25 -18.58
C ARG A 485 14.88 28.94 -17.96
N ASN A 486 13.99 28.02 -17.65
CA ASN A 486 14.31 26.71 -17.08
C ASN A 486 14.18 25.57 -18.11
N GLY A 487 13.93 25.89 -19.38
CA GLY A 487 13.73 24.92 -20.46
C GLY A 487 12.35 24.24 -20.46
N THR A 488 11.39 24.71 -19.65
CA THR A 488 10.04 24.14 -19.56
C THR A 488 9.35 24.09 -20.93
N LEU A 489 9.44 25.16 -21.71
CA LEU A 489 8.84 25.26 -23.05
C LEU A 489 9.37 24.21 -24.02
N TYR A 490 10.63 23.81 -23.83
CA TYR A 490 11.36 22.91 -24.71
C TYR A 490 11.43 21.49 -24.14
N HIS A 491 10.68 21.20 -23.08
CA HIS A 491 10.66 19.88 -22.48
C HIS A 491 10.04 18.87 -23.45
N ASP A 492 10.84 17.85 -23.74
CA ASP A 492 10.56 16.80 -24.69
C ASP A 492 11.36 15.56 -24.27
N GLU A 493 10.72 14.69 -23.50
CA GLU A 493 11.33 13.47 -22.98
C GLU A 493 10.56 12.24 -23.47
N ILE A 494 11.27 11.13 -23.64
CA ILE A 494 10.66 9.83 -23.94
C ILE A 494 10.86 8.96 -22.70
N ASP A 495 9.78 8.40 -22.17
CA ASP A 495 9.83 7.46 -21.05
C ASP A 495 10.07 6.02 -21.51
N GLY A 496 10.13 5.09 -20.55
CA GLY A 496 10.38 3.67 -20.76
C GLY A 496 9.26 2.93 -21.50
N ILE A 497 8.17 3.61 -21.87
CA ILE A 497 7.07 3.05 -22.68
C ILE A 497 6.98 3.70 -24.07
N ASP A 498 8.08 4.33 -24.53
CA ASP A 498 8.15 5.12 -25.77
C ASP A 498 7.11 6.26 -25.83
N ASN A 499 6.59 6.70 -24.67
CA ASN A 499 5.67 7.83 -24.61
C ASN A 499 6.47 9.13 -24.53
N ARG A 500 6.27 9.96 -25.55
CA ARG A 500 6.93 11.27 -25.69
C ARG A 500 6.13 12.31 -24.92
N GLN A 501 6.68 12.78 -23.81
CA GLN A 501 6.13 13.85 -22.98
C GLN A 501 6.63 15.19 -23.52
N MET A 502 5.72 15.95 -24.13
CA MET A 502 5.96 17.31 -24.58
C MET A 502 5.25 18.28 -23.65
N PHE A 503 5.85 19.46 -23.42
CA PHE A 503 5.17 20.52 -22.70
C PHE A 503 3.99 21.08 -23.52
N GLU A 504 2.77 20.96 -23.00
CA GLU A 504 1.55 21.41 -23.70
C GLU A 504 0.98 22.73 -23.15
N GLY A 505 1.31 23.10 -21.90
CA GLY A 505 0.64 24.23 -21.26
C GLY A 505 0.85 24.33 -19.74
N ILE A 506 0.20 25.33 -19.13
CA ILE A 506 0.22 25.61 -17.70
C ILE A 506 -1.20 25.68 -17.15
N ASN A 507 -1.43 24.99 -16.04
CA ASN A 507 -2.58 25.20 -15.18
C ASN A 507 -2.17 25.98 -13.92
N ILE A 508 -2.87 27.07 -13.62
CA ILE A 508 -2.67 27.87 -12.41
C ILE A 508 -3.72 27.48 -11.38
N TYR A 509 -3.27 27.03 -10.21
CA TYR A 509 -4.15 26.66 -9.11
C TYR A 509 -3.97 27.57 -7.89
N GLN A 510 -5.05 27.81 -7.16
CA GLN A 510 -5.06 28.40 -5.82
C GLN A 510 -5.17 27.30 -4.78
N PHE A 511 -4.25 27.27 -3.81
CA PHE A 511 -4.36 26.32 -2.70
C PHE A 511 -5.35 26.80 -1.64
N ASN A 512 -6.14 25.86 -1.10
CA ASN A 512 -7.16 26.14 -0.08
C ASN A 512 -6.57 26.30 1.33
N SER A 513 -5.32 25.90 1.53
CA SER A 513 -4.58 26.04 2.76
C SER A 513 -3.12 26.46 2.47
N PRO A 514 -2.35 26.86 3.51
CA PRO A 514 -0.92 27.14 3.35
C PRO A 514 -0.06 25.91 2.99
N GLN A 515 -0.63 24.71 2.99
CA GLN A 515 0.07 23.47 2.60
C GLN A 515 0.10 23.38 1.07
N THR A 516 1.22 22.93 0.49
CA THR A 516 1.40 22.78 -0.97
C THR A 516 1.21 21.35 -1.48
N THR A 517 0.85 20.43 -0.59
CA THR A 517 0.45 19.07 -0.97
C THR A 517 -0.83 19.11 -1.78
N LEU A 518 -0.92 18.28 -2.84
CA LEU A 518 -2.10 18.14 -3.69
C LEU A 518 -3.38 17.96 -2.86
N ARG A 519 -3.24 17.27 -1.73
CA ARG A 519 -4.29 17.03 -0.75
C ARG A 519 -3.88 17.53 0.64
N ALA A 520 -4.83 18.05 1.40
CA ALA A 520 -4.62 18.37 2.80
C ALA A 520 -4.57 17.08 3.63
N ASN A 521 -4.18 17.15 4.91
CA ASN A 521 -4.11 15.98 5.80
C ASN A 521 -5.42 15.21 5.95
N ASN A 522 -6.54 15.84 5.58
CA ASN A 522 -7.88 15.25 5.56
C ASN A 522 -8.30 14.74 4.16
N GLY A 523 -7.34 14.53 3.24
CA GLY A 523 -7.52 14.00 1.89
C GLY A 523 -8.24 14.91 0.87
N GLN A 524 -8.73 16.09 1.30
CA GLN A 524 -9.38 17.05 0.40
C GLN A 524 -8.40 17.57 -0.66
N LEU A 525 -8.86 17.72 -1.92
CA LEU A 525 -8.10 18.43 -2.94
C LEU A 525 -7.82 19.84 -2.41
N ASN A 526 -6.55 20.11 -2.16
CA ASN A 526 -6.11 21.33 -1.52
C ASN A 526 -5.84 22.42 -2.56
N ARG A 527 -6.37 22.29 -3.79
CA ARG A 527 -6.16 23.23 -4.90
C ARG A 527 -7.45 23.43 -5.70
N GLN A 528 -7.66 24.65 -6.19
CA GLN A 528 -8.71 25.03 -7.15
C GLN A 528 -8.06 25.56 -8.42
N LEU A 529 -8.48 25.09 -9.60
CA LEU A 529 -8.01 25.62 -10.88
C LEU A 529 -8.54 27.05 -11.08
N LEU A 530 -7.64 28.00 -11.33
CA LEU A 530 -7.96 29.39 -11.64
C LEU A 530 -7.94 29.68 -13.14
N ALA A 531 -6.94 29.12 -13.85
CA ALA A 531 -6.73 29.38 -15.27
C ALA A 531 -5.90 28.26 -15.91
N SER A 532 -6.08 28.08 -17.22
CA SER A 532 -5.32 27.16 -18.07
C SER A 532 -4.80 27.92 -19.29
N PHE A 533 -3.58 27.61 -19.71
CA PHE A 533 -2.91 28.22 -20.85
C PHE A 533 -2.21 27.13 -21.66
N ASP A 534 -2.60 26.96 -22.92
CA ASP A 534 -1.95 26.01 -23.84
C ASP A 534 -0.85 26.74 -24.65
N VAL A 535 0.18 26.01 -25.08
CA VAL A 535 1.33 26.54 -25.84
C VAL A 535 1.16 26.38 -27.36
#